data_AF-A0A2E1F7B7-F1
#
_entry.id   AF-A0A2E1F7B7-F1
#
_cell.length_a   1.000
_cell.length_b   1.000
_cell.length_c   1.000
_cell.angle_alpha   90.00
_cell.angle_beta   90.00
_cell.angle_gamma   90.00
#
_symmetry.space_group_name_H-M   'P 1'
#
loop_
_entity.id
_entity.type
_entity.pdbx_description
1 polymer ?
#
loop_
_entity_poly.entity_id
_entity_poly.type
_entity_poly.pdbx_seq_one_letter_code
_entity_poly.pdbx_strand_id
1 'polypeptide(L)'
;MIILLPFYASAEFDSKDGIAINGKIYKSKSSSKFSSPEKCEDYAESKNSSTASTVKGYTYIAKHKKCTLYSNIRSTKKDADAVSGLIT
;
A
#
# COMPACT_ATOMS: atom_id res chain seq x y z
N MET A 1 -21.54 -31.92 -0.43
CA MET A 1 -20.18 -31.48 -0.08
C MET A 1 -20.17 -29.96 -0.20
N ILE A 2 -20.18 -29.25 0.92
CA ILE A 2 -20.19 -27.78 0.93
C ILE A 2 -18.73 -27.34 0.93
N ILE A 3 -18.25 -26.84 -0.22
CA ILE A 3 -16.92 -26.23 -0.32
C ILE A 3 -17.05 -24.83 0.29
N LEU A 4 -16.70 -24.67 1.57
CA LEU A 4 -16.43 -23.35 2.13
C LEU A 4 -15.20 -22.82 1.41
N LEU A 5 -15.38 -21.93 0.43
CA LEU A 5 -14.27 -21.09 0.00
C LEU A 5 -13.87 -20.23 1.20
N PRO A 6 -12.57 -20.20 1.57
CA PRO A 6 -12.11 -19.19 2.50
C PRO A 6 -12.44 -17.83 1.85
N PHE A 7 -13.32 -17.06 2.49
CA PHE A 7 -13.51 -15.66 2.15
C PHE A 7 -12.16 -14.98 2.36
N TYR A 8 -11.40 -14.83 1.28
CA TYR A 8 -10.25 -13.95 1.26
C TYR A 8 -10.83 -12.55 1.42
N ALA A 9 -10.82 -12.03 2.65
CA ALA A 9 -10.94 -10.61 2.88
C ALA A 9 -9.67 -9.98 2.29
N SER A 10 -9.70 -9.64 1.00
CA SER A 10 -8.72 -8.74 0.41
C SER A 10 -8.86 -7.41 1.15
N ALA A 11 -7.79 -7.00 1.82
CA ALA A 11 -7.75 -5.67 2.40
C ALA A 11 -7.66 -4.67 1.25
N GLU A 12 -8.81 -4.15 0.83
CA GLU A 12 -8.91 -3.20 -0.28
C GLU A 12 -8.35 -1.86 0.17
N PHE A 13 -7.37 -1.34 -0.57
CA PHE A 13 -6.77 -0.05 -0.26
C PHE A 13 -7.64 1.07 -0.85
N ASP A 14 -8.00 2.06 -0.03
CA ASP A 14 -8.62 3.29 -0.52
C ASP A 14 -7.54 4.25 -0.99
N SER A 15 -7.35 4.29 -2.32
CA SER A 15 -6.29 5.05 -3.00
C SER A 15 -6.66 6.52 -3.18
N LYS A 16 -5.77 7.41 -2.74
CA LYS A 16 -5.91 8.87 -2.81
C LYS A 16 -4.69 9.54 -3.44
N ASP A 17 -4.94 10.35 -4.46
CA ASP A 17 -3.94 11.22 -5.08
C ASP A 17 -3.60 12.45 -4.23
N GLY A 18 -2.40 12.98 -4.44
CA GLY A 18 -1.94 14.24 -3.83
C GLY A 18 -1.60 14.12 -2.34
N ILE A 19 -1.47 12.90 -1.83
CA ILE A 19 -1.24 12.62 -0.41
C ILE A 19 -0.11 11.61 -0.24
N ALA A 20 0.79 11.89 0.71
CA ALA A 20 1.80 10.96 1.20
C ALA A 20 1.53 10.57 2.66
N ILE A 21 1.73 9.29 2.97
CA ILE A 21 1.60 8.78 4.34
C ILE A 21 2.84 9.14 5.15
N ASN A 22 2.61 9.57 6.40
CA ASN A 22 3.61 9.66 7.44
C ASN A 22 3.30 8.62 8.52
N GLY A 23 4.25 7.73 8.77
CA GLY A 23 4.02 6.59 9.65
C GLY A 23 5.24 5.69 9.76
N LYS A 24 5.03 4.53 10.40
CA LYS A 24 6.10 3.53 10.52
C LYS A 24 6.28 2.83 9.18
N ILE A 25 7.43 3.05 8.56
CA ILE A 25 7.80 2.38 7.30
C ILE A 25 8.03 0.90 7.57
N TYR A 26 7.33 0.06 6.82
CA TYR A 26 7.56 -1.38 6.77
C TYR A 26 8.69 -1.69 5.78
N LYS A 27 8.57 -1.17 4.55
CA LYS A 27 9.55 -1.41 3.48
C LYS A 27 9.47 -0.29 2.45
N SER A 28 10.60 0.09 1.85
CA SER A 28 10.60 1.00 0.70
C SER A 28 11.43 0.43 -0.44
N LYS A 29 10.96 0.65 -1.67
CA LYS A 29 11.60 0.16 -2.89
C LYS A 29 11.51 1.21 -3.99
N SER A 30 12.67 1.52 -4.57
CA SER A 30 12.84 2.29 -5.79
C SER A 30 13.35 1.33 -6.87
N SER A 31 12.44 0.74 -7.64
CA SER A 31 12.77 -0.16 -8.73
C SER A 31 11.72 -0.02 -9.83
N SER A 32 12.10 -0.28 -11.07
CA SER A 32 11.19 -0.32 -12.24
C SER A 32 9.97 -1.22 -12.01
N LYS A 33 10.13 -2.26 -11.19
CA LYS A 33 9.07 -3.20 -10.80
C LYS A 33 7.95 -2.57 -9.96
N PHE A 34 8.19 -1.42 -9.32
CA PHE A 34 7.25 -0.71 -8.43
C PHE A 34 7.05 0.75 -8.84
N SER A 35 7.34 1.09 -10.10
CA SER A 35 7.38 2.47 -10.64
C SER A 35 6.01 2.99 -11.11
N SER A 36 4.93 2.50 -10.52
CA SER A 36 3.55 2.92 -10.82
C SER A 36 2.70 2.77 -9.54
N PRO A 37 1.65 3.57 -9.35
CA PRO A 37 0.76 3.46 -8.19
C PRO A 37 0.14 2.06 -8.09
N GLU A 38 -0.41 1.52 -9.18
CA GLU A 38 -0.99 0.16 -9.23
C GLU A 38 0.03 -0.90 -8.79
N LYS A 39 1.26 -0.86 -9.33
CA LYS A 39 2.32 -1.81 -8.94
C LYS A 39 2.77 -1.67 -7.48
N CYS A 40 2.61 -0.49 -6.89
CA CYS A 40 2.90 -0.27 -5.47
C CYS A 40 1.77 -0.85 -4.60
N GLU A 41 0.53 -0.77 -5.07
CA GLU A 41 -0.64 -1.41 -4.48
C GLU A 41 -0.52 -2.93 -4.52
N ASP A 42 -0.29 -3.54 -5.69
CA ASP A 42 -0.02 -4.96 -5.85
C ASP A 42 1.09 -5.43 -4.88
N TYR A 43 2.14 -4.61 -4.74
CA TYR A 43 3.22 -4.91 -3.82
C TYR A 43 2.77 -4.88 -2.36
N ALA A 44 1.94 -3.92 -1.97
CA ALA A 44 1.34 -3.82 -0.65
C ALA A 44 0.43 -5.03 -0.35
N GLU A 45 -0.43 -5.41 -1.30
CA GLU A 45 -1.32 -6.56 -1.21
C GLU A 45 -0.54 -7.88 -1.11
N SER A 46 0.51 -8.05 -1.92
CA SER A 46 1.39 -9.23 -1.86
C SER A 46 2.10 -9.42 -0.50
N LYS A 47 2.11 -8.38 0.35
CA LYS A 47 2.68 -8.43 1.71
C LYS A 47 1.63 -8.71 2.78
N ASN A 48 0.35 -8.65 2.43
CA ASN A 48 -0.78 -8.90 3.33
C ASN A 48 -1.40 -10.30 3.18
N SER A 49 -0.68 -11.24 2.57
CA SER A 49 -1.20 -12.60 2.35
C SER A 49 -1.48 -13.38 3.65
N SER A 50 -2.72 -13.86 3.73
CA SER A 50 -3.17 -15.09 4.41
C SER A 50 -3.27 -15.16 5.94
N THR A 51 -2.76 -14.24 6.77
CA THR A 51 -3.01 -14.37 8.23
C THR A 51 -2.71 -13.14 9.11
N ALA A 52 -2.02 -12.10 8.60
CA ALA A 52 -1.82 -10.85 9.32
C ALA A 52 -1.56 -9.69 8.34
N SER A 53 -2.46 -8.69 8.32
CA SER A 53 -2.24 -7.46 7.57
C SER A 53 -1.15 -6.62 8.24
N THR A 54 0.09 -6.82 7.79
CA THR A 54 1.29 -6.14 8.28
C THR A 54 1.43 -4.76 7.65
N VAL A 55 0.94 -4.59 6.43
CA VAL A 55 0.94 -3.31 5.72
C VAL A 55 -0.44 -2.67 5.89
N LYS A 56 -0.47 -1.45 6.42
CA LYS A 56 -1.68 -0.65 6.67
C LYS A 56 -1.89 0.46 5.64
N GLY A 57 -0.87 0.75 4.86
CA GLY A 57 -0.96 1.68 3.74
C GLY A 57 0.29 1.66 2.89
N TYR A 58 0.21 2.29 1.74
CA TYR A 58 1.32 2.49 0.83
C TYR A 58 1.35 3.93 0.33
N THR A 59 2.52 4.40 -0.12
CA THR A 59 2.70 5.66 -0.84
C THR A 59 3.66 5.43 -2.00
N TYR A 60 3.17 5.70 -3.20
CA TYR A 60 4.00 5.83 -4.40
C TYR A 60 4.30 7.31 -4.64
N ILE A 61 5.59 7.66 -4.80
CA ILE A 61 6.00 9.02 -5.17
C ILE A 61 6.56 8.99 -6.60
N ALA A 62 5.83 9.57 -7.54
CA ALA A 62 6.13 9.55 -8.98
C ALA A 62 7.48 10.21 -9.29
N LYS A 63 7.76 11.37 -8.67
CA LYS A 63 9.03 12.09 -8.78
C LYS A 63 10.26 11.23 -8.48
N HIS A 64 10.13 10.30 -7.52
CA HIS A 64 11.23 9.44 -7.08
C HIS A 64 11.11 7.99 -7.58
N LYS A 65 10.03 7.66 -8.30
CA LYS A 65 9.67 6.28 -8.68
C LYS A 65 9.81 5.31 -7.49
N LYS A 66 9.34 5.76 -6.32
CA LYS A 66 9.56 5.09 -5.04
C LYS A 66 8.23 4.67 -4.43
N CYS A 67 8.10 3.37 -4.18
CA CYS A 67 7.01 2.78 -3.43
C CYS A 67 7.44 2.60 -1.97
N THR A 68 6.65 3.09 -1.03
CA THR A 68 6.87 2.94 0.41
C THR A 68 5.64 2.28 1.03
N LEU A 69 5.84 1.19 1.75
CA LEU A 69 4.83 0.48 2.51
C LEU A 69 4.94 0.84 3.98
N TYR A 70 3.81 0.98 4.65
CA TYR A 70 3.71 1.40 6.04
C TYR A 70 3.02 0.34 6.87
N SER A 71 3.58 0.00 8.02
CA SER A 71 2.94 -0.90 8.99
C SER A 71 2.03 -0.17 9.98
N ASN A 72 2.14 1.15 10.04
CA ASN A 72 1.30 2.01 10.86
C ASN A 72 1.23 3.40 10.23
N ILE A 73 0.06 4.02 10.25
CA ILE A 73 -0.21 5.36 9.73
C ILE A 73 -0.38 6.28 10.93
N ARG A 74 0.43 7.34 11.02
CA ARG A 74 0.32 8.36 12.07
C ARG A 74 -0.43 9.58 11.58
N SER A 75 -0.12 10.00 10.36
CA SER A 75 -0.75 11.14 9.71
C SER A 75 -0.55 11.08 8.20
N THR A 76 -1.19 11.98 7.49
CA THR A 76 -1.01 12.19 6.06
C THR A 76 -0.55 13.62 5.80
N LYS A 77 0.20 13.83 4.73
CA LYS A 77 0.62 15.15 4.27
C LYS A 77 0.28 15.33 2.80
N LYS A 78 0.06 16.58 2.37
CA LYS A 78 -0.11 16.90 0.95
C LYS A 78 1.21 16.72 0.21
N ASP A 79 1.16 16.05 -0.92
CA ASP A 79 2.30 15.82 -1.80
C ASP A 79 1.76 15.51 -3.21
N ALA A 80 1.88 16.47 -4.13
CA ALA A 80 1.27 16.38 -5.46
C ALA A 80 1.86 15.25 -6.32
N ASP A 81 3.06 14.78 -5.99
CA ASP A 81 3.71 13.67 -6.69
C ASP A 81 3.33 12.31 -6.09
N ALA A 82 2.49 12.28 -5.04
CA ALA A 82 2.20 11.09 -4.27
C ALA A 82 0.79 10.53 -4.52
N VAL A 83 0.73 9.21 -4.62
CA VAL A 83 -0.51 8.42 -4.57
C VAL A 83 -0.40 7.46 -3.39
N SER A 84 -1.38 7.47 -2.49
CA SER A 84 -1.35 6.63 -1.30
C SER A 84 -2.64 5.85 -1.11
N GLY A 85 -2.52 4.55 -0.86
CA GLY A 85 -3.63 3.70 -0.43
C GLY A 85 -3.60 3.44 1.06
N LEU A 86 -4.76 3.46 1.70
CA LEU A 86 -4.93 3.16 3.12
C LEU A 86 -5.94 2.02 3.29
N ILE A 87 -5.64 1.06 4.16
CA ILE A 87 -6.66 0.07 4.57
C ILE A 87 -7.59 0.78 5.55
N THR A 88 -8.87 0.87 5.18
CA THR A 88 -9.94 1.37 6.05
C THR A 88 -10.51 0.26 6.91
#